data_AF-A0A5C6SUQ9-F1
#
_entry.id   AF-A0A5C6SUQ9-F1
#
_cell.length_a   1.000
_cell.length_b   1.000
_cell.length_c   1.000
_cell.angle_alpha   90.00
_cell.angle_beta   90.00
_cell.angle_gamma   90.00
#
_symmetry.space_group_name_H-M   'P 1'
#
loop_
_entity.id
_entity.type
_entity.pdbx_description
1 polymer ?
#
loop_
_entity_poly.entity_id
_entity_poly.type
_entity_poly.pdbx_seq_one_letter_code
_entity_poly.pdbx_strand_id
1 'polypeptide(L)'
;MDHKVAIVTGASSGLGRAIAINYGDLGWKVVCADLRSDSPGTTTTTVDMINNETDGQAIYTRTDVSCSEDVQSLIHTAVEAFGRLDVLVNNAGISLESQGRLGPKLVADTDDSTFDTTWAVNARSAFLGCKYAIRQFLRQTPWPTGERGWIINIASVYGLKPEVEHISYCATKAAVLQMTKCIAREYGPSKIHVNAICPGFIKTEMDRVMLQDETLGAAIVARHPWGTLGMTADVAKAAIFLASEQSTWITGVALPVDGGYMAPHDPHSTQGQFEDESTINHSGDLHHVRATSSQGTYLKGSNWGMEPLEDYQEGGYHPVHIGDILGSSNGYRVIHKLGHGGFGTVWLCRDSLEGRYIALKVMDPAAVLRKFAYQTTQELDFLHKNQICHGDFRPSNVLVKLADLDHLSEEELLSLLGRPEEVQVQTESGEDLPSSSPKYLVQPADMSQLGNEFLTEEICVIDFGESFKFSSPPEDLGIPENYLPPEILLEHPDAFGPACDLWALGCTLFEIREQLPLFYMIYDKDELLAEIVRFFCKLPESWWAKWEAREEYFDADGKWLRDEEDWSLEVALSKPIEIFDAGEKYKEGPKQSLETPEAEQKLLADLLYRLFKYDPRERLSAEEVLRHEWFRL
;
A
#
# COMPACT_ATOMS: atom_id res chain seq x y z
N MET A 1 28.28 -23.19 5.05
CA MET A 1 28.02 -24.05 3.87
C MET A 1 29.06 -23.74 2.81
N ASP A 2 30.11 -24.56 2.73
CA ASP A 2 31.22 -24.36 1.77
C ASP A 2 30.92 -25.05 0.42
N HIS A 3 31.36 -24.44 -0.68
CA HIS A 3 31.31 -25.00 -2.05
C HIS A 3 29.91 -25.21 -2.68
N LYS A 4 29.07 -24.17 -2.70
CA LYS A 4 27.78 -24.22 -3.42
C LYS A 4 27.97 -24.25 -4.94
N VAL A 5 26.95 -24.74 -5.64
CA VAL A 5 26.85 -24.62 -7.11
C VAL A 5 25.91 -23.47 -7.47
N ALA A 6 26.41 -22.47 -8.17
CA ALA A 6 25.67 -21.29 -8.58
C ALA A 6 25.54 -21.19 -10.11
N ILE A 7 24.38 -20.74 -10.58
CA ILE A 7 24.19 -20.25 -11.94
C ILE A 7 24.05 -18.73 -11.87
N VAL A 8 24.77 -18.02 -12.73
CA VAL A 8 24.60 -16.57 -12.92
C VAL A 8 24.32 -16.30 -14.39
N THR A 9 23.15 -15.73 -14.68
CA THR A 9 22.77 -15.31 -16.04
C THR A 9 23.28 -13.90 -16.35
N GLY A 10 23.64 -13.60 -17.60
CA GLY A 10 24.29 -12.33 -17.95
C GLY A 10 25.66 -12.17 -17.27
N ALA A 11 26.41 -13.26 -17.11
CA ALA A 11 27.62 -13.31 -16.31
C ALA A 11 28.90 -12.86 -17.04
N SER A 12 28.82 -12.53 -18.33
CA SER A 12 30.01 -12.19 -19.11
C SER A 12 30.46 -10.75 -18.90
N SER A 13 29.66 -9.87 -18.29
CA SER A 13 30.03 -8.48 -17.99
C SER A 13 29.29 -7.91 -16.76
N GLY A 14 29.62 -6.67 -16.39
CA GLY A 14 28.86 -5.87 -15.42
C GLY A 14 28.61 -6.55 -14.06
N LEU A 15 27.36 -6.46 -13.58
CA LEU A 15 26.91 -7.03 -12.31
C LEU A 15 27.08 -8.55 -12.28
N GLY A 16 26.64 -9.26 -13.33
CA GLY A 16 26.72 -10.72 -13.38
C GLY A 16 28.15 -11.23 -13.30
N ARG A 17 29.10 -10.59 -13.98
CA ARG A 17 30.53 -10.92 -13.86
C ARG A 17 31.03 -10.74 -12.43
N ALA A 18 30.70 -9.62 -11.79
CA ALA A 18 31.15 -9.36 -10.42
C ALA A 18 30.56 -10.38 -9.42
N ILE A 19 29.27 -10.71 -9.54
CA ILE A 19 28.61 -11.73 -8.71
C ILE A 19 29.30 -13.09 -8.91
N ALA A 20 29.53 -13.49 -10.16
CA ALA A 20 30.16 -14.77 -10.48
C ALA A 20 31.60 -14.88 -9.93
N ILE A 21 32.42 -13.83 -10.05
CA ILE A 21 33.78 -13.80 -9.49
C ILE A 21 33.75 -13.89 -7.97
N ASN A 22 32.86 -13.14 -7.32
CA ASN A 22 32.74 -13.15 -5.86
C ASN A 22 32.25 -14.51 -5.32
N TYR A 23 31.44 -15.26 -6.07
CA TYR A 23 31.16 -16.66 -5.75
C TYR A 23 32.39 -17.55 -5.95
N GLY A 24 33.20 -17.30 -7.00
CA GLY A 24 34.50 -17.94 -7.18
C GLY A 24 35.44 -17.74 -5.99
N ASP A 25 35.53 -16.53 -5.45
CA ASP A 25 36.34 -16.20 -4.26
C ASP A 25 35.92 -16.98 -3.01
N LEU A 26 34.65 -17.41 -2.93
CA LEU A 26 34.15 -18.28 -1.86
C LEU A 26 34.40 -19.78 -2.12
N GLY A 27 35.14 -20.12 -3.18
CA GLY A 27 35.41 -21.49 -3.60
C GLY A 27 34.20 -22.19 -4.22
N TRP A 28 33.22 -21.44 -4.75
CA TRP A 28 32.00 -22.03 -5.32
C TRP A 28 32.23 -22.52 -6.75
N LYS A 29 31.32 -23.38 -7.20
CA LYS A 29 31.25 -23.84 -8.59
C LYS A 29 30.24 -22.96 -9.33
N VAL A 30 30.66 -22.28 -10.39
CA VAL A 30 29.86 -21.24 -11.04
C VAL A 30 29.62 -21.57 -12.51
N VAL A 31 28.36 -21.63 -12.92
CA VAL A 31 27.98 -21.69 -14.34
C VAL A 31 27.70 -20.26 -14.80
N CYS A 32 28.60 -19.72 -15.61
CA CYS A 32 28.46 -18.42 -16.25
C CYS A 32 27.61 -18.58 -17.52
N ALA A 33 26.38 -18.08 -17.48
CA ALA A 33 25.45 -18.16 -18.61
C ALA A 33 25.28 -16.79 -19.26
N ASP A 34 25.49 -16.71 -20.57
CA ASP A 34 25.34 -15.48 -21.35
C ASP A 34 25.22 -15.80 -22.85
N LEU A 35 24.94 -14.80 -23.69
CA LEU A 35 24.88 -14.96 -25.15
C LEU A 35 26.28 -15.14 -25.77
N ARG A 36 27.31 -14.60 -25.11
CA ARG A 36 28.73 -14.69 -25.50
C ARG A 36 29.60 -14.93 -24.28
N SER A 37 30.76 -15.56 -24.45
CA SER A 37 31.69 -15.87 -23.35
C SER A 37 32.53 -14.68 -22.88
N ASP A 38 32.62 -13.63 -23.68
CA ASP A 38 33.46 -12.45 -23.45
C ASP A 38 32.64 -11.15 -23.32
N SER A 39 33.30 -10.06 -22.92
CA SER A 39 32.74 -8.71 -22.97
C SER A 39 33.46 -7.89 -24.04
N PRO A 40 32.79 -6.96 -24.76
CA PRO A 40 33.41 -6.13 -25.78
C PRO A 40 34.56 -5.35 -25.16
N GLY A 41 35.73 -5.41 -25.79
CA GLY A 41 36.92 -4.71 -25.31
C GLY A 41 37.68 -5.43 -24.17
N THR A 42 37.29 -6.64 -23.79
CA THR A 42 38.05 -7.46 -22.81
C THR A 42 38.51 -8.77 -23.43
N THR A 43 39.78 -9.15 -23.22
CA THR A 43 40.35 -10.40 -23.73
C THR A 43 40.15 -11.60 -22.80
N THR A 44 39.93 -11.34 -21.50
CA THR A 44 39.79 -12.38 -20.46
C THR A 44 38.31 -12.63 -20.17
N THR A 45 37.88 -13.89 -20.18
CA THR A 45 36.48 -14.26 -19.87
C THR A 45 36.26 -14.30 -18.36
N THR A 46 35.00 -14.18 -17.92
CA THR A 46 34.65 -14.35 -16.50
C THR A 46 35.06 -15.74 -15.98
N VAL A 47 34.97 -16.76 -16.83
CA VAL A 47 35.38 -18.14 -16.49
C VAL A 47 36.88 -18.24 -16.27
N ASP A 48 37.68 -17.60 -17.12
CA ASP A 48 39.14 -17.57 -16.95
C ASP A 48 39.54 -16.85 -15.66
N MET A 49 38.87 -15.74 -15.33
CA MET A 49 39.10 -15.04 -14.06
C MET A 49 38.82 -15.94 -12.87
N ILE A 50 37.67 -16.61 -12.83
CA ILE A 50 37.33 -17.51 -11.71
C ILE A 50 38.34 -18.67 -11.61
N ASN A 51 38.61 -19.36 -12.72
CA ASN A 51 39.46 -20.54 -12.71
C ASN A 51 40.95 -20.26 -12.44
N ASN A 52 41.43 -19.06 -12.77
CA ASN A 52 42.85 -18.72 -12.64
C ASN A 52 43.17 -17.84 -11.42
N GLU A 53 42.19 -17.06 -10.92
CA GLU A 53 42.42 -16.00 -9.93
C GLU A 53 41.65 -16.22 -8.62
N THR A 54 40.78 -17.23 -8.53
CA THR A 54 39.98 -17.53 -7.32
C THR A 54 40.13 -18.99 -6.90
N ASP A 55 39.59 -19.35 -5.73
CA ASP A 55 39.54 -20.74 -5.23
C ASP A 55 38.38 -21.57 -5.85
N GLY A 56 37.58 -20.96 -6.72
CA GLY A 56 36.39 -21.55 -7.33
C GLY A 56 36.65 -22.30 -8.63
N GLN A 57 35.57 -22.80 -9.22
CA GLN A 57 35.60 -23.42 -10.56
C GLN A 57 34.45 -22.87 -11.37
N ALA A 58 34.69 -22.51 -12.62
CA ALA A 58 33.66 -22.02 -13.51
C ALA A 58 33.63 -22.71 -14.87
N ILE A 59 32.42 -22.80 -15.42
CA ILE A 59 32.18 -23.18 -16.82
C ILE A 59 31.29 -22.13 -17.49
N TYR A 60 31.46 -21.97 -18.80
CA TYR A 60 30.61 -21.13 -19.63
C TYR A 60 29.55 -21.98 -20.32
N THR A 61 28.35 -21.44 -20.44
CA THR A 61 27.33 -21.99 -21.32
C THR A 61 26.60 -20.87 -22.07
N ARG A 62 26.50 -21.01 -23.39
CA ARG A 62 25.75 -20.06 -24.21
C ARG A 62 24.26 -20.25 -23.91
N THR A 63 23.62 -19.20 -23.40
CA THR A 63 22.19 -19.25 -23.03
C THR A 63 21.50 -17.97 -23.52
N ASP A 64 20.47 -18.13 -24.35
CA ASP A 64 19.46 -17.10 -24.53
C ASP A 64 18.37 -17.26 -23.46
N VAL A 65 18.34 -16.35 -22.49
CA VAL A 65 17.43 -16.46 -21.34
C VAL A 65 15.95 -16.22 -21.71
N SER A 66 15.67 -15.70 -22.90
CA SER A 66 14.31 -15.57 -23.42
C SER A 66 13.76 -16.90 -23.96
N CYS A 67 14.64 -17.88 -24.23
CA CYS A 67 14.32 -19.21 -24.74
C CYS A 67 14.12 -20.21 -23.58
N SER A 68 12.97 -20.89 -23.57
CA SER A 68 12.62 -21.81 -22.46
C SER A 68 13.53 -23.04 -22.43
N GLU A 69 13.87 -23.54 -23.61
CA GLU A 69 14.71 -24.71 -23.83
C GLU A 69 16.15 -24.43 -23.39
N ASP A 70 16.69 -23.25 -23.73
CA ASP A 70 18.03 -22.83 -23.30
C ASP A 70 18.12 -22.72 -21.78
N VAL A 71 17.13 -22.09 -21.11
CA VAL A 71 17.12 -21.98 -19.64
C VAL A 71 16.98 -23.36 -18.98
N GLN A 72 16.16 -24.25 -19.53
CA GLN A 72 16.06 -25.62 -19.02
C GLN A 72 17.39 -26.39 -19.19
N SER A 73 18.04 -26.25 -20.34
CA SER A 73 19.35 -26.86 -20.62
C SER A 73 20.44 -26.28 -19.72
N LEU A 74 20.37 -24.99 -19.37
CA LEU A 74 21.27 -24.34 -18.43
C LEU A 74 21.21 -25.00 -17.04
N ILE A 75 20.00 -25.24 -16.50
CA ILE A 75 19.86 -25.96 -15.22
C ILE A 75 20.47 -27.37 -15.31
N HIS A 76 20.21 -28.07 -16.42
CA HIS A 76 20.79 -29.40 -16.65
C HIS A 76 22.32 -29.38 -16.67
N THR A 77 22.92 -28.41 -17.37
CA THR A 77 24.37 -28.25 -17.49
C THR A 77 25.03 -28.11 -16.11
N ALA A 78 24.42 -27.34 -15.19
CA ALA A 78 24.94 -27.20 -13.83
C ALA A 78 24.92 -28.54 -13.07
N VAL A 79 23.83 -29.30 -13.19
CA VAL A 79 23.68 -30.61 -12.55
C VAL A 79 24.62 -31.64 -13.15
N GLU A 80 24.82 -31.65 -14.47
CA GLU A 80 25.76 -32.56 -15.13
C GLU A 80 27.21 -32.26 -14.75
N ALA A 81 27.61 -30.99 -14.74
CA ALA A 81 28.98 -30.60 -14.46
C ALA A 81 29.33 -30.74 -12.97
N PHE A 82 28.39 -30.39 -12.08
CA PHE A 82 28.68 -30.19 -10.66
C PHE A 82 27.79 -30.99 -9.71
N GLY A 83 26.83 -31.75 -10.24
CA GLY A 83 26.00 -32.73 -9.52
C GLY A 83 24.72 -32.17 -8.88
N ARG A 84 24.59 -30.84 -8.79
CA ARG A 84 23.45 -30.16 -8.14
C ARG A 84 23.35 -28.69 -8.60
N LEU A 85 22.30 -28.01 -8.16
CA LEU A 85 22.20 -26.56 -8.22
C LEU A 85 21.80 -26.04 -6.84
N ASP A 86 22.45 -25.00 -6.33
CA ASP A 86 22.13 -24.41 -5.02
C ASP A 86 21.65 -22.98 -5.12
N VAL A 87 22.26 -22.20 -6.02
CA VAL A 87 21.98 -20.77 -6.16
C VAL A 87 21.67 -20.44 -7.61
N LEU A 88 20.57 -19.75 -7.86
CA LEU A 88 20.28 -19.14 -9.15
C LEU A 88 20.27 -17.62 -9.01
N VAL A 89 21.05 -16.94 -9.84
CA VAL A 89 20.99 -15.49 -10.00
C VAL A 89 20.40 -15.15 -11.38
N ASN A 90 19.16 -14.67 -11.37
CA ASN A 90 18.50 -14.10 -12.55
C ASN A 90 18.98 -12.64 -12.70
N ASN A 91 20.12 -12.47 -13.35
CA ASN A 91 20.78 -11.17 -13.55
C ASN A 91 20.65 -10.65 -14.99
N ALA A 92 20.52 -11.53 -15.99
CA ALA A 92 20.36 -11.09 -17.37
C ALA A 92 19.19 -10.11 -17.51
N GLY A 93 19.44 -8.97 -18.16
CA GLY A 93 18.45 -7.93 -18.35
C GLY A 93 18.92 -6.86 -19.32
N ILE A 94 17.96 -6.19 -19.95
CA ILE A 94 18.17 -5.10 -20.90
C ILE A 94 17.30 -3.91 -20.53
N SER A 95 17.80 -2.71 -20.83
CA SER A 95 17.01 -1.48 -20.86
C SER A 95 17.21 -0.86 -22.23
N LEU A 96 16.35 -1.21 -23.19
CA LEU A 96 16.45 -0.72 -24.56
C LEU A 96 16.17 0.80 -24.64
N GLU A 97 15.34 1.30 -23.74
CA GLU A 97 15.01 2.72 -23.58
C GLU A 97 16.23 3.54 -23.12
N SER A 98 17.11 2.95 -22.31
CA SER A 98 18.37 3.60 -21.90
C SER A 98 19.48 3.54 -22.97
N GLN A 99 19.25 2.84 -24.09
CA GLN A 99 20.25 2.63 -25.14
C GLN A 99 19.97 3.47 -26.39
N GLY A 100 20.75 4.54 -26.55
CA GLY A 100 21.01 5.26 -27.81
C GLY A 100 19.88 5.33 -28.84
N ARG A 101 19.89 4.41 -29.82
CA ARG A 101 19.14 4.51 -31.10
C ARG A 101 17.62 4.43 -30.96
N LEU A 102 17.12 3.82 -29.88
CA LEU A 102 15.70 3.82 -29.53
C LEU A 102 15.38 4.99 -28.61
N GLY A 103 16.27 5.23 -27.64
CA GLY A 103 16.22 6.36 -26.73
C GLY A 103 15.05 6.31 -25.74
N PRO A 104 15.04 7.21 -24.76
CA PRO A 104 13.90 7.40 -23.88
C PRO A 104 12.69 7.86 -24.71
N LYS A 105 11.54 7.22 -24.48
CA LYS A 105 10.27 7.54 -25.16
C LYS A 105 9.10 7.51 -24.20
N LEU A 106 8.15 8.43 -24.39
CA LEU A 106 6.84 8.35 -23.73
C LEU A 106 6.07 7.12 -24.22
N VAL A 107 5.15 6.63 -23.40
CA VAL A 107 4.41 5.38 -23.66
C VAL A 107 3.71 5.34 -25.02
N ALA A 108 3.20 6.48 -25.51
CA ALA A 108 2.53 6.57 -26.80
C ALA A 108 3.48 6.36 -28.01
N ASP A 109 4.79 6.55 -27.80
CA ASP A 109 5.83 6.44 -28.82
C ASP A 109 6.73 5.20 -28.62
N THR A 110 6.54 4.46 -27.51
CA THR A 110 7.25 3.21 -27.24
C THR A 110 6.80 2.14 -28.22
N ASP A 111 7.74 1.61 -29.00
CA ASP A 111 7.44 0.56 -29.98
C ASP A 111 7.06 -0.76 -29.27
N ASP A 112 6.01 -1.44 -29.74
CA ASP A 112 5.59 -2.75 -29.21
C ASP A 112 6.77 -3.74 -29.10
N SER A 113 7.65 -3.75 -30.11
CA SER A 113 8.83 -4.63 -30.12
C SER A 113 9.82 -4.32 -29.00
N THR A 114 9.92 -3.06 -28.58
CA THR A 114 10.76 -2.65 -27.45
C THR A 114 10.18 -3.19 -26.15
N PHE A 115 8.86 -3.06 -25.98
CA PHE A 115 8.14 -3.59 -24.83
C PHE A 115 8.26 -5.11 -24.75
N ASP A 116 7.93 -5.81 -25.83
CA ASP A 116 7.94 -7.28 -25.91
C ASP A 116 9.33 -7.87 -25.68
N THR A 117 10.37 -7.28 -26.29
CA THR A 117 11.75 -7.77 -26.14
C THR A 117 12.25 -7.56 -24.71
N THR A 118 11.97 -6.38 -24.13
CA THR A 118 12.32 -6.09 -22.73
C THR A 118 11.59 -7.04 -21.79
N TRP A 119 10.31 -7.34 -22.05
CA TRP A 119 9.54 -8.28 -21.25
C TRP A 119 10.06 -9.72 -21.34
N ALA A 120 10.37 -10.18 -22.56
CA ALA A 120 10.92 -11.50 -22.80
C ALA A 120 12.26 -11.71 -22.06
N VAL A 121 13.13 -10.70 -22.05
CA VAL A 121 14.47 -10.80 -21.47
C VAL A 121 14.51 -10.48 -19.98
N ASN A 122 13.66 -9.60 -19.45
CA ASN A 122 13.72 -9.19 -18.04
C ASN A 122 12.76 -9.97 -17.14
N ALA A 123 11.50 -10.11 -17.55
CA ALA A 123 10.44 -10.68 -16.71
C ALA A 123 10.21 -12.16 -17.01
N ARG A 124 10.03 -12.51 -18.29
CA ARG A 124 9.78 -13.91 -18.70
C ARG A 124 10.99 -14.80 -18.40
N SER A 125 12.21 -14.31 -18.63
CA SER A 125 13.43 -15.05 -18.32
C SER A 125 13.56 -15.36 -16.82
N ALA A 126 13.26 -14.41 -15.94
CA ALA A 126 13.31 -14.60 -14.49
C ALA A 126 12.29 -15.65 -14.05
N PHE A 127 11.07 -15.61 -14.62
CA PHE A 127 10.07 -16.67 -14.44
C PHE A 127 10.60 -18.05 -14.85
N LEU A 128 11.21 -18.16 -16.04
CA LEU A 128 11.76 -19.42 -16.52
C LEU A 128 12.88 -19.93 -15.61
N GLY A 129 13.80 -19.05 -15.22
CA GLY A 129 14.89 -19.35 -14.30
C GLY A 129 14.34 -19.91 -12.99
N CYS A 130 13.41 -19.18 -12.35
CA CYS A 130 12.76 -19.63 -11.13
C CYS A 130 12.08 -20.99 -11.30
N LYS A 131 11.24 -21.15 -12.33
CA LYS A 131 10.49 -22.37 -12.62
C LYS A 131 11.41 -23.59 -12.73
N TYR A 132 12.50 -23.50 -13.49
CA TYR A 132 13.37 -24.65 -13.72
C TYR A 132 14.34 -24.90 -12.56
N ALA A 133 14.85 -23.86 -11.90
CA ALA A 133 15.68 -24.03 -10.71
C ALA A 133 14.89 -24.64 -9.55
N ILE A 134 13.65 -24.20 -9.29
CA ILE A 134 12.80 -24.75 -8.24
C ILE A 134 12.50 -26.23 -8.50
N ARG A 135 12.16 -26.59 -9.75
CA ARG A 135 11.99 -28.00 -10.14
C ARG A 135 13.23 -28.84 -9.83
N GLN A 136 14.42 -28.27 -10.01
CA GLN A 136 15.67 -28.94 -9.66
C GLN A 136 15.88 -29.01 -8.14
N PHE A 137 15.69 -27.92 -7.40
CA PHE A 137 15.80 -27.86 -5.93
C PHE A 137 14.90 -28.86 -5.21
N LEU A 138 13.69 -29.08 -5.73
CA LEU A 138 12.74 -30.05 -5.17
C LEU A 138 13.16 -31.50 -5.40
N ARG A 139 13.90 -31.78 -6.48
CA ARG A 139 14.35 -33.14 -6.84
C ARG A 139 15.64 -33.56 -6.15
N GLN A 140 16.48 -32.60 -5.78
CA GLN A 140 17.75 -32.88 -5.11
C GLN A 140 17.58 -32.99 -3.59
N THR A 141 18.55 -33.65 -2.96
CA THR A 141 18.62 -33.75 -1.49
C THR A 141 18.83 -32.36 -0.88
N PRO A 142 18.02 -31.95 0.12
CA PRO A 142 18.24 -30.71 0.86
C PRO A 142 19.62 -30.67 1.52
N TRP A 143 20.07 -29.47 1.87
CA TRP A 143 21.22 -29.30 2.76
C TRP A 143 20.90 -29.86 4.16
N PRO A 144 21.92 -30.22 4.98
CA PRO A 144 21.69 -30.74 6.34
C PRO A 144 20.86 -29.82 7.26
N THR A 145 20.91 -28.53 6.99
CA THR A 145 20.15 -27.44 7.64
C THR A 145 18.68 -27.35 7.15
N GLY A 146 18.36 -28.06 6.06
CA GLY A 146 17.02 -28.25 5.51
C GLY A 146 16.72 -27.38 4.28
N GLU A 147 17.54 -26.38 3.99
CA GLU A 147 17.38 -25.48 2.84
C GLU A 147 17.58 -26.25 1.53
N ARG A 148 16.80 -25.89 0.53
CA ARG A 148 16.83 -26.55 -0.79
C ARG A 148 17.52 -25.71 -1.85
N GLY A 149 17.50 -24.40 -1.73
CA GLY A 149 18.15 -23.49 -2.67
C GLY A 149 17.85 -22.02 -2.41
N TRP A 150 18.58 -21.17 -3.13
CA TRP A 150 18.47 -19.72 -3.09
C TRP A 150 18.30 -19.17 -4.50
N ILE A 151 17.34 -18.27 -4.67
CA ILE A 151 17.09 -17.54 -5.91
C ILE A 151 17.24 -16.05 -5.62
N ILE A 152 18.08 -15.40 -6.41
CA ILE A 152 18.33 -13.97 -6.34
C ILE A 152 17.94 -13.37 -7.68
N ASN A 153 16.87 -12.59 -7.69
CA ASN A 153 16.45 -11.84 -8.87
C ASN A 153 17.08 -10.45 -8.84
N ILE A 154 17.73 -10.03 -9.93
CA ILE A 154 18.24 -8.65 -10.06
C ILE A 154 17.13 -7.78 -10.66
N ALA A 155 16.45 -7.04 -9.79
CA ALA A 155 15.42 -6.09 -10.15
C ALA A 155 16.07 -4.71 -10.47
N SER A 156 15.53 -3.63 -9.91
CA SER A 156 16.06 -2.27 -9.98
C SER A 156 15.30 -1.41 -8.96
N VAL A 157 15.88 -0.28 -8.53
CA VAL A 157 15.10 0.81 -7.90
C VAL A 157 13.91 1.25 -8.77
N TYR A 158 14.00 1.08 -10.09
CA TYR A 158 12.90 1.32 -11.02
C TYR A 158 11.80 0.24 -11.04
N GLY A 159 11.96 -0.83 -10.26
CA GLY A 159 10.85 -1.71 -9.89
C GLY A 159 10.09 -1.23 -8.66
N LEU A 160 10.69 -0.35 -7.84
CA LEU A 160 10.11 0.19 -6.60
C LEU A 160 9.50 1.58 -6.80
N LYS A 161 10.00 2.35 -7.76
CA LYS A 161 9.44 3.65 -8.16
C LYS A 161 9.42 3.78 -9.68
N PRO A 162 8.55 4.62 -10.25
CA PRO A 162 8.56 4.89 -11.68
C PRO A 162 9.80 5.69 -12.10
N GLU A 163 10.16 5.57 -13.37
CA GLU A 163 11.06 6.48 -14.08
C GLU A 163 10.41 6.86 -15.41
N VAL A 164 10.48 8.15 -15.74
CA VAL A 164 9.88 8.67 -16.97
C VAL A 164 10.63 8.11 -18.17
N GLU A 165 9.91 7.86 -19.27
CA GLU A 165 10.45 7.36 -20.53
C GLU A 165 11.09 5.96 -20.51
N HIS A 166 10.86 5.18 -19.43
CA HIS A 166 11.41 3.84 -19.22
C HIS A 166 10.31 2.80 -18.91
N ILE A 167 9.13 2.93 -19.54
CA ILE A 167 7.94 2.15 -19.21
C ILE A 167 8.16 0.64 -19.33
N SER A 168 8.85 0.19 -20.38
CA SER A 168 9.11 -1.22 -20.64
C SER A 168 10.02 -1.79 -19.55
N TYR A 169 11.09 -1.07 -19.23
CA TYR A 169 12.03 -1.47 -18.19
C TYR A 169 11.37 -1.48 -16.80
N CYS A 170 10.75 -0.37 -16.39
CA CYS A 170 10.08 -0.24 -15.09
C CYS A 170 9.03 -1.34 -14.87
N ALA A 171 8.14 -1.54 -15.85
CA ALA A 171 7.09 -2.56 -15.75
C ALA A 171 7.66 -3.96 -15.55
N THR A 172 8.72 -4.33 -16.28
CA THR A 172 9.36 -5.65 -16.12
C THR A 172 10.05 -5.81 -14.77
N LYS A 173 10.71 -4.76 -14.26
CA LYS A 173 11.36 -4.81 -12.95
C LYS A 173 10.35 -4.88 -11.81
N ALA A 174 9.22 -4.17 -11.90
CA ALA A 174 8.11 -4.32 -10.97
C ALA A 174 7.50 -5.73 -11.00
N ALA A 175 7.31 -6.31 -12.19
CA ALA A 175 6.83 -7.68 -12.34
C ALA A 175 7.77 -8.71 -11.67
N VAL A 176 9.09 -8.52 -11.77
CA VAL A 176 10.08 -9.37 -11.08
C VAL A 176 9.95 -9.26 -9.55
N LEU A 177 9.65 -8.08 -9.01
CA LEU A 177 9.45 -7.91 -7.55
C LEU A 177 8.21 -8.65 -7.06
N GLN A 178 7.08 -8.51 -7.76
CA GLN A 178 5.86 -9.21 -7.36
C GLN A 178 6.01 -10.73 -7.51
N MET A 179 6.64 -11.19 -8.61
CA MET A 179 6.96 -12.59 -8.81
C MET A 179 7.84 -13.17 -7.70
N THR A 180 8.82 -12.41 -7.23
CA THR A 180 9.69 -12.80 -6.11
C THR A 180 8.86 -13.08 -4.85
N LYS A 181 7.90 -12.20 -4.51
CA LYS A 181 7.03 -12.36 -3.35
C LYS A 181 6.11 -13.59 -3.47
N CYS A 182 5.48 -13.76 -4.63
CA CYS A 182 4.59 -14.91 -4.88
C CYS A 182 5.35 -16.24 -4.72
N ILE A 183 6.50 -16.37 -5.38
CA ILE A 183 7.29 -17.60 -5.35
C ILE A 183 7.85 -17.87 -3.95
N ALA A 184 8.28 -16.83 -3.22
CA ALA A 184 8.73 -16.97 -1.83
C ALA A 184 7.63 -17.54 -0.93
N ARG A 185 6.38 -17.10 -1.12
CA ARG A 185 5.22 -17.63 -0.39
C ARG A 185 4.90 -19.07 -0.78
N GLU A 186 4.92 -19.39 -2.07
CA GLU A 186 4.64 -20.74 -2.59
C GLU A 186 5.65 -21.79 -2.12
N TYR A 187 6.95 -21.46 -2.13
CA TYR A 187 8.02 -22.43 -1.88
C TYR A 187 8.75 -22.25 -0.54
N GLY A 188 8.28 -21.32 0.30
CA GLY A 188 8.72 -21.15 1.68
C GLY A 188 8.65 -22.44 2.52
N PRO A 189 7.55 -23.23 2.47
CA PRO A 189 7.47 -24.52 3.16
C PRO A 189 8.54 -25.54 2.73
N SER A 190 9.09 -25.36 1.52
CA SER A 190 10.20 -26.18 0.99
C SER A 190 11.58 -25.63 1.36
N LYS A 191 11.67 -24.56 2.16
CA LYS A 191 12.91 -23.83 2.49
C LYS A 191 13.70 -23.45 1.22
N ILE A 192 13.00 -22.93 0.22
CA ILE A 192 13.59 -22.28 -0.95
C ILE A 192 13.50 -20.78 -0.74
N HIS A 193 14.65 -20.10 -0.69
CA HIS A 193 14.72 -18.66 -0.48
C HIS A 193 14.62 -17.95 -1.84
N VAL A 194 13.70 -17.00 -1.96
CA VAL A 194 13.53 -16.23 -3.19
C VAL A 194 13.48 -14.76 -2.85
N ASN A 195 14.53 -14.03 -3.20
CA ASN A 195 14.70 -12.61 -2.88
C ASN A 195 15.08 -11.81 -4.13
N ALA A 196 14.87 -10.51 -4.09
CA ALA A 196 15.28 -9.59 -5.15
C ALA A 196 16.25 -8.54 -4.61
N ILE A 197 17.26 -8.21 -5.40
CA ILE A 197 18.13 -7.04 -5.18
C ILE A 197 17.65 -5.94 -6.12
N CYS A 198 17.53 -4.71 -5.60
CA CYS A 198 17.13 -3.52 -6.35
C CYS A 198 18.32 -2.55 -6.41
N PRO A 199 19.25 -2.71 -7.37
CA PRO A 199 20.36 -1.79 -7.50
C PRO A 199 19.88 -0.37 -7.84
N GLY A 200 20.53 0.62 -7.24
CA GLY A 200 20.51 2.01 -7.70
C GLY A 200 21.38 2.19 -8.95
N PHE A 201 21.97 3.36 -9.15
CA PHE A 201 22.92 3.54 -10.25
C PHE A 201 24.27 2.94 -9.89
N ILE A 202 24.70 1.97 -10.68
CA ILE A 202 25.96 1.25 -10.50
C ILE A 202 26.87 1.59 -11.67
N LYS A 203 28.18 1.70 -11.43
CA LYS A 203 29.15 1.91 -12.52
C LYS A 203 29.25 0.65 -13.40
N THR A 204 28.42 0.56 -14.43
CA THR A 204 28.39 -0.55 -15.40
C THR A 204 28.43 -0.06 -16.85
N GLU A 205 28.66 -0.97 -17.79
CA GLU A 205 28.62 -0.66 -19.23
C GLU A 205 27.22 -0.20 -19.68
N MET A 206 26.15 -0.62 -18.99
CA MET A 206 24.77 -0.23 -19.29
C MET A 206 24.54 1.27 -19.10
N ASP A 207 25.18 1.85 -18.08
CA ASP A 207 25.05 3.27 -17.72
C ASP A 207 26.13 4.15 -18.37
N ARG A 208 27.10 3.54 -19.08
CA ARG A 208 28.31 4.21 -19.55
C ARG A 208 28.04 5.39 -20.48
N VAL A 209 27.00 5.32 -21.31
CA VAL A 209 26.63 6.42 -22.22
C VAL A 209 26.10 7.61 -21.43
N MET A 210 25.28 7.38 -20.40
CA MET A 210 24.76 8.45 -19.53
C MET A 210 25.85 9.04 -18.63
N LEU A 211 26.80 8.23 -18.18
CA LEU A 211 27.90 8.65 -17.29
C LEU A 211 29.06 9.34 -18.01
N GLN A 212 29.11 9.31 -19.35
CA GLN A 212 30.11 10.04 -20.14
C GLN A 212 29.77 11.52 -20.36
N ASP A 213 28.50 11.89 -20.18
CA ASP A 213 28.10 13.29 -20.07
C ASP A 213 28.38 13.76 -18.64
N GLU A 214 29.32 14.70 -18.48
CA GLU A 214 29.75 15.18 -17.16
C GLU A 214 28.59 15.80 -16.36
N THR A 215 27.68 16.49 -17.05
CA THR A 215 26.52 17.16 -16.46
C THR A 215 25.49 16.14 -15.98
N LEU A 216 25.13 15.19 -16.84
CA LEU A 216 24.18 14.14 -16.52
C LEU A 216 24.74 13.18 -15.46
N GLY A 217 26.02 12.83 -15.55
CA GLY A 217 26.73 12.01 -14.58
C GLY A 217 26.74 12.64 -13.19
N ALA A 218 27.05 13.94 -13.09
CA ALA A 218 26.99 14.67 -11.82
C ALA A 218 25.56 14.73 -11.25
N ALA A 219 24.55 14.93 -12.10
CA ALA A 219 23.15 14.93 -11.69
C ALA A 219 22.70 13.56 -11.16
N ILE A 220 23.12 12.46 -11.79
CA ILE A 220 22.82 11.10 -11.33
C ILE A 220 23.50 10.84 -9.97
N VAL A 221 24.76 11.25 -9.81
CA VAL A 221 25.48 11.15 -8.54
C VAL A 221 24.77 11.90 -7.42
N ALA A 222 24.31 13.13 -7.68
CA ALA A 222 23.62 13.96 -6.71
C ALA A 222 22.28 13.36 -6.21
N ARG A 223 21.67 12.43 -6.97
CA ARG A 223 20.48 11.70 -6.53
C ARG A 223 20.77 10.64 -5.46
N HIS A 224 22.04 10.32 -5.20
CA HIS A 224 22.44 9.35 -4.19
C HIS A 224 22.94 10.10 -2.96
N PRO A 225 22.34 9.92 -1.76
CA PRO A 225 22.79 10.58 -0.53
C PRO A 225 24.27 10.42 -0.20
N TRP A 226 24.89 9.31 -0.61
CA TRP A 226 26.32 9.06 -0.43
C TRP A 226 27.21 9.79 -1.44
N GLY A 227 26.64 10.62 -2.33
CA GLY A 227 27.35 11.45 -3.29
C GLY A 227 28.23 10.67 -4.26
N THR A 228 27.96 9.37 -4.43
CA THR A 228 28.74 8.46 -5.27
C THR A 228 27.83 7.38 -5.85
N LEU A 229 28.19 6.86 -7.03
CA LEU A 229 27.54 5.70 -7.62
C LEU A 229 28.06 4.41 -6.97
N GLY A 230 27.19 3.42 -6.87
CA GLY A 230 27.58 2.10 -6.39
C GLY A 230 28.56 1.40 -7.34
N MET A 231 29.29 0.44 -6.81
CA MET A 231 30.17 -0.45 -7.56
C MET A 231 29.49 -1.80 -7.74
N THR A 232 29.88 -2.53 -8.79
CA THR A 232 29.38 -3.90 -9.02
C THR A 232 29.64 -4.83 -7.84
N ALA A 233 30.72 -4.57 -7.08
CA ALA A 233 31.06 -5.27 -5.84
C ALA A 233 30.01 -5.09 -4.72
N ASP A 234 29.29 -3.97 -4.68
CA ASP A 234 28.29 -3.71 -3.64
C ASP A 234 27.07 -4.61 -3.83
N VAL A 235 26.63 -4.76 -5.08
CA VAL A 235 25.57 -5.71 -5.45
C VAL A 235 26.04 -7.16 -5.26
N ALA A 236 27.29 -7.47 -5.60
CA ALA A 236 27.85 -8.81 -5.40
C ALA A 236 27.87 -9.25 -3.93
N LYS A 237 28.22 -8.34 -3.00
CA LYS A 237 28.16 -8.60 -1.56
C LYS A 237 26.74 -8.87 -1.08
N ALA A 238 25.74 -8.13 -1.57
CA ALA A 238 24.34 -8.40 -1.26
C ALA A 238 23.88 -9.77 -1.80
N ALA A 239 24.32 -10.15 -3.00
CA ALA A 239 24.04 -11.47 -3.56
C ALA A 239 24.71 -12.62 -2.78
N ILE A 240 25.91 -12.41 -2.22
CA ILE A 240 26.53 -13.35 -1.29
C ILE A 240 25.68 -13.46 -0.02
N PHE A 241 25.33 -12.34 0.59
CA PHE A 241 24.53 -12.32 1.82
C PHE A 241 23.22 -13.09 1.66
N LEU A 242 22.45 -12.81 0.60
CA LEU A 242 21.16 -13.46 0.31
C LEU A 242 21.29 -14.93 -0.11
N ALA A 243 22.47 -15.39 -0.51
CA ALA A 243 22.76 -16.80 -0.79
C ALA A 243 23.42 -17.52 0.40
N SER A 244 23.62 -16.84 1.53
CA SER A 244 24.33 -17.35 2.70
C SER A 244 23.38 -17.80 3.82
N GLU A 245 23.93 -18.54 4.78
CA GLU A 245 23.23 -18.94 6.02
C GLU A 245 22.78 -17.74 6.88
N GLN A 246 23.36 -16.55 6.68
CA GLN A 246 22.97 -15.34 7.39
C GLN A 246 21.58 -14.82 6.97
N SER A 247 21.05 -15.32 5.85
CA SER A 247 19.74 -14.95 5.31
C SER A 247 18.66 -16.03 5.53
N THR A 248 18.88 -16.96 6.45
CA THR A 248 17.97 -18.11 6.73
C THR A 248 16.56 -17.72 7.16
N TRP A 249 16.34 -16.47 7.59
CA TRP A 249 15.02 -15.93 7.91
C TRP A 249 14.56 -14.81 6.95
N ILE A 250 15.17 -14.73 5.76
CA ILE A 250 14.87 -13.71 4.75
C ILE A 250 14.41 -14.40 3.46
N THR A 251 13.15 -14.19 3.09
CA THR A 251 12.56 -14.61 1.81
C THR A 251 11.46 -13.62 1.40
N GLY A 252 11.28 -13.39 0.11
CA GLY A 252 10.28 -12.45 -0.44
C GLY A 252 10.66 -10.98 -0.40
N VAL A 253 11.88 -10.63 0.01
CA VAL A 253 12.30 -9.21 0.13
C VAL A 253 12.71 -8.62 -1.21
N ALA A 254 12.40 -7.34 -1.41
CA ALA A 254 13.02 -6.48 -2.41
C ALA A 254 14.04 -5.59 -1.69
N LEU A 255 15.33 -5.90 -1.80
CA LEU A 255 16.41 -5.24 -1.05
C LEU A 255 17.07 -4.13 -1.90
N PRO A 256 16.87 -2.84 -1.57
CA PRO A 256 17.61 -1.75 -2.20
C PRO A 256 19.11 -1.84 -1.90
N VAL A 257 19.94 -1.71 -2.95
CA VAL A 257 21.40 -1.57 -2.85
C VAL A 257 21.78 -0.36 -3.68
N ASP A 258 21.57 0.82 -3.10
CA ASP A 258 21.37 2.05 -3.87
C ASP A 258 21.96 3.31 -3.22
N GLY A 259 22.78 3.16 -2.18
CA GLY A 259 23.40 4.29 -1.47
C GLY A 259 22.40 5.28 -0.86
N GLY A 260 21.17 4.83 -0.57
CA GLY A 260 20.09 5.66 -0.03
C GLY A 260 19.26 6.37 -1.10
N TYR A 261 19.41 6.05 -2.38
CA TYR A 261 18.65 6.66 -3.48
C TYR A 261 17.11 6.54 -3.32
N MET A 262 16.63 5.47 -2.68
CA MET A 262 15.22 5.27 -2.33
C MET A 262 14.82 5.86 -0.97
N ALA A 263 15.77 6.35 -0.17
CA ALA A 263 15.47 7.03 1.08
C ALA A 263 14.98 8.46 0.77
N PRO A 264 14.01 9.00 1.55
CA PRO A 264 13.60 10.39 1.41
C PRO A 264 14.81 11.31 1.61
N HIS A 265 15.09 12.17 0.64
CA HIS A 265 16.14 13.18 0.73
C HIS A 265 15.48 14.56 0.59
N ASP A 266 15.63 15.41 1.60
CA ASP A 266 15.32 16.83 1.50
C ASP A 266 16.44 17.51 0.69
N PRO A 267 16.18 18.02 -0.52
CA PRO A 267 17.21 18.72 -1.29
C PRO A 267 17.76 19.97 -0.57
N HIS A 268 17.12 20.44 0.52
CA HIS A 268 17.60 21.53 1.37
C HIS A 268 18.44 21.07 2.57
N SER A 269 18.54 19.77 2.86
CA SER A 269 19.44 19.28 3.91
C SER A 269 20.85 19.08 3.35
N THR A 270 21.59 20.18 3.15
CA THR A 270 23.05 20.08 3.00
C THR A 270 23.63 19.47 4.27
N GLN A 271 24.43 18.40 4.09
CA GLN A 271 25.29 17.83 5.12
C GLN A 271 26.01 18.94 5.89
N GLY A 272 26.05 18.79 7.22
CA GLY A 272 26.66 19.76 8.11
C GLY A 272 28.08 20.16 7.70
N GLN A 273 28.25 21.41 7.31
CA GLN A 273 29.51 22.14 7.38
C GLN A 273 29.22 23.53 7.94
N PHE A 274 29.91 23.86 9.03
CA PHE A 274 30.05 25.22 9.54
C PHE A 274 30.83 26.04 8.49
N GLU A 275 30.29 27.19 8.09
CA GLU A 275 30.96 28.49 7.84
C GLU A 275 30.46 29.30 6.62
N ASP A 276 30.19 30.56 6.95
CA ASP A 276 30.32 31.84 6.24
C ASP A 276 29.30 32.32 5.19
N GLU A 277 28.81 33.54 5.46
CA GLU A 277 27.95 34.36 4.63
C GLU A 277 28.75 34.92 3.44
N SER A 278 28.31 34.67 2.21
CA SER A 278 28.14 35.70 1.18
C SER A 278 27.90 35.10 -0.21
N THR A 279 27.09 35.83 -0.98
CA THR A 279 26.80 35.73 -2.42
C THR A 279 25.59 34.91 -2.88
N ILE A 280 24.67 35.69 -3.44
CA ILE A 280 23.39 35.39 -4.06
C ILE A 280 23.63 34.79 -5.46
N ASN A 281 22.84 33.77 -5.84
CA ASN A 281 22.05 33.74 -7.09
C ASN A 281 21.34 32.39 -7.26
N HIS A 282 20.02 32.37 -7.03
CA HIS A 282 19.15 31.25 -7.39
C HIS A 282 18.41 31.56 -8.70
N SER A 283 18.65 30.73 -9.71
CA SER A 283 17.72 30.50 -10.81
C SER A 283 17.95 29.09 -11.35
N GLY A 284 16.91 28.25 -11.40
CA GLY A 284 16.94 26.99 -12.15
C GLY A 284 16.22 25.85 -11.45
N ASP A 285 14.95 25.67 -11.81
CA ASP A 285 14.03 24.63 -11.37
C ASP A 285 14.52 23.18 -11.60
N LEU A 286 14.21 22.30 -10.63
CA LEU A 286 14.25 20.84 -10.77
C LEU A 286 12.83 20.29 -10.60
N HIS A 287 12.30 19.69 -11.66
CA HIS A 287 10.97 19.10 -11.72
C HIS A 287 11.00 17.65 -11.20
N HIS A 288 10.39 17.44 -10.03
CA HIS A 288 9.94 16.12 -9.57
C HIS A 288 8.57 15.81 -10.20
N VAL A 289 8.37 14.60 -10.71
CA VAL A 289 7.04 14.12 -11.15
C VAL A 289 6.15 14.04 -9.92
N ARG A 290 5.16 14.94 -9.89
CA ARG A 290 4.19 15.09 -8.80
C ARG A 290 3.00 14.17 -9.06
N ALA A 291 2.43 13.58 -8.01
CA ALA A 291 1.24 12.74 -8.13
C ALA A 291 0.07 13.58 -8.67
N THR A 292 -0.35 13.30 -9.91
CA THR A 292 -1.39 14.03 -10.61
C THR A 292 -2.74 13.30 -10.52
N SER A 293 -3.79 14.07 -10.26
CA SER A 293 -5.18 13.65 -10.37
C SER A 293 -5.49 13.27 -11.83
N SER A 294 -6.63 12.60 -12.04
CA SER A 294 -7.15 12.29 -13.38
C SER A 294 -7.37 13.52 -14.27
N GLN A 295 -7.38 14.73 -13.70
CA GLN A 295 -7.49 16.01 -14.39
C GLN A 295 -6.13 16.72 -14.59
N GLY A 296 -5.02 16.04 -14.29
CA GLY A 296 -3.67 16.56 -14.46
C GLY A 296 -3.25 17.56 -13.39
N THR A 297 -3.86 17.56 -12.20
CA THR A 297 -3.52 18.48 -11.08
C THR A 297 -2.81 17.77 -9.93
N TYR A 298 -1.86 18.41 -9.26
CA TYR A 298 -1.08 17.82 -8.16
C TYR A 298 -0.86 18.80 -6.99
N LEU A 299 -0.48 18.28 -5.83
CA LEU A 299 -0.06 19.06 -4.66
C LEU A 299 1.41 19.47 -4.71
N LYS A 300 1.69 20.76 -4.60
CA LYS A 300 3.05 21.30 -4.47
C LYS A 300 3.47 21.30 -2.99
N GLY A 301 3.92 20.16 -2.49
CA GLY A 301 4.38 20.02 -1.10
C GLY A 301 4.17 18.61 -0.54
N SER A 302 4.24 18.46 0.78
CA SER A 302 3.88 17.20 1.47
C SER A 302 2.37 16.95 1.32
N ASN A 303 1.99 15.70 1.09
CA ASN A 303 0.60 15.24 1.08
C ASN A 303 0.17 14.59 2.41
N TRP A 304 1.08 14.48 3.38
CA TRP A 304 0.79 13.83 4.67
C TRP A 304 -0.23 14.62 5.48
N GLY A 305 -1.41 14.04 5.67
CA GLY A 305 -2.53 14.62 6.40
C GLY A 305 -3.50 15.44 5.55
N MET A 306 -3.30 15.54 4.23
CA MET A 306 -4.24 16.21 3.30
C MET A 306 -5.26 15.22 2.73
N GLU A 307 -6.45 15.70 2.36
CA GLU A 307 -7.44 14.88 1.66
C GLU A 307 -6.95 14.49 0.25
N PRO A 308 -7.42 13.36 -0.30
CA PRO A 308 -7.06 12.96 -1.65
C PRO A 308 -7.50 14.01 -2.68
N LEU A 309 -6.55 14.52 -3.48
CA LEU A 309 -6.84 15.50 -4.52
C LEU A 309 -7.72 14.91 -5.64
N GLU A 310 -7.63 13.60 -5.88
CA GLU A 310 -8.47 12.88 -6.85
C GLU A 310 -9.97 12.91 -6.55
N ASP A 311 -10.38 13.20 -5.32
CA ASP A 311 -11.79 13.28 -4.94
C ASP A 311 -12.48 14.57 -5.42
N TYR A 312 -11.72 15.57 -5.89
CA TYR A 312 -12.27 16.82 -6.47
C TYR A 312 -12.60 16.65 -7.96
N GLN A 313 -13.69 15.95 -8.24
CA GLN A 313 -14.25 15.72 -9.58
C GLN A 313 -15.75 16.02 -9.61
N GLU A 314 -16.36 16.00 -10.81
CA GLU A 314 -17.81 16.14 -10.94
C GLU A 314 -18.51 15.01 -10.18
N GLY A 315 -19.28 15.36 -9.13
CA GLY A 315 -19.90 14.40 -8.21
C GLY A 315 -19.08 14.02 -6.96
N GLY A 316 -17.86 14.56 -6.81
CA GLY A 316 -16.99 14.38 -5.63
C GLY A 316 -16.98 15.58 -4.69
N TYR A 317 -15.84 15.87 -4.05
CA TYR A 317 -15.69 17.01 -3.14
C TYR A 317 -15.93 18.35 -3.85
N HIS A 318 -16.69 19.23 -3.20
CA HIS A 318 -16.87 20.60 -3.65
C HIS A 318 -15.63 21.44 -3.30
N PRO A 319 -15.05 22.21 -4.24
CA PRO A 319 -13.92 23.08 -3.94
C PRO A 319 -14.36 24.21 -3.00
N VAL A 320 -13.77 24.25 -1.81
CA VAL A 320 -14.03 25.26 -0.77
C VAL A 320 -12.72 25.99 -0.45
N HIS A 321 -12.75 27.32 -0.49
CA HIS A 321 -11.60 28.18 -0.21
C HIS A 321 -11.79 28.91 1.12
N ILE A 322 -10.67 29.24 1.77
CA ILE A 322 -10.69 30.14 2.93
C ILE A 322 -11.26 31.49 2.48
N GLY A 323 -12.23 32.01 3.25
CA GLY A 323 -12.94 33.24 2.95
C GLY A 323 -14.19 33.07 2.06
N ASP A 324 -14.45 31.88 1.50
CA ASP A 324 -15.69 31.62 0.76
C ASP A 324 -16.91 31.86 1.64
N ILE A 325 -18.00 32.38 1.05
CA ILE A 325 -19.27 32.60 1.72
C ILE A 325 -20.26 31.54 1.25
N LEU A 326 -20.53 30.57 2.11
CA LEU A 326 -21.40 29.43 1.82
C LEU A 326 -22.84 29.72 2.27
N GLY A 327 -23.83 29.33 1.46
CA GLY A 327 -25.26 29.51 1.74
C GLY A 327 -25.81 30.89 1.33
N SER A 328 -26.83 30.90 0.46
CA SER A 328 -27.36 32.10 -0.21
C SER A 328 -28.13 33.08 0.68
N SER A 329 -28.46 32.71 1.92
CA SER A 329 -29.29 33.54 2.83
C SER A 329 -28.60 33.94 4.14
N ASN A 330 -27.69 33.12 4.68
CA ASN A 330 -27.01 33.39 5.97
C ASN A 330 -25.49 33.62 5.87
N GLY A 331 -24.88 33.35 4.72
CA GLY A 331 -23.47 33.67 4.45
C GLY A 331 -22.47 33.18 5.51
N TYR A 332 -22.10 31.90 5.45
CA TYR A 332 -21.08 31.32 6.32
C TYR A 332 -19.70 31.53 5.70
N ARG A 333 -18.87 32.39 6.30
CA ARG A 333 -17.52 32.67 5.81
C ARG A 333 -16.54 31.61 6.29
N VAL A 334 -15.90 30.86 5.41
CA VAL A 334 -14.93 29.82 5.75
C VAL A 334 -13.68 30.43 6.38
N ILE A 335 -13.21 29.86 7.50
CA ILE A 335 -12.11 30.37 8.32
C ILE A 335 -10.93 29.39 8.35
N HIS A 336 -11.21 28.11 8.53
CA HIS A 336 -10.18 27.06 8.56
C HIS A 336 -10.80 25.68 8.27
N LYS A 337 -9.98 24.63 8.26
CA LYS A 337 -10.33 23.25 7.99
C LYS A 337 -9.98 22.44 9.23
N LEU A 338 -10.89 21.61 9.73
CA LEU A 338 -10.71 20.86 10.98
C LEU A 338 -10.52 19.35 10.79
N GLY A 339 -10.46 18.83 9.56
CA GLY A 339 -10.50 17.38 9.31
C GLY A 339 -10.81 16.97 7.85
N HIS A 340 -10.50 15.73 7.49
CA HIS A 340 -11.10 15.00 6.36
C HIS A 340 -11.21 13.50 6.67
N GLY A 341 -12.10 12.78 6.00
CA GLY A 341 -12.29 11.32 6.08
C GLY A 341 -12.83 10.76 4.77
N GLY A 342 -13.17 9.47 4.69
CA GLY A 342 -13.55 8.80 3.43
C GLY A 342 -14.82 9.30 2.71
N PHE A 343 -15.59 10.21 3.33
CA PHE A 343 -16.86 10.73 2.77
C PHE A 343 -17.06 12.24 3.03
N GLY A 344 -16.01 13.00 3.37
CA GLY A 344 -16.18 14.44 3.55
C GLY A 344 -15.01 15.20 4.14
N THR A 345 -15.10 16.52 4.04
CA THR A 345 -14.13 17.47 4.59
C THR A 345 -14.79 18.35 5.63
N VAL A 346 -14.00 18.75 6.61
CA VAL A 346 -14.50 19.42 7.79
C VAL A 346 -14.02 20.86 7.81
N TRP A 347 -14.93 21.83 7.92
CA TRP A 347 -14.58 23.25 7.84
C TRP A 347 -15.12 24.06 9.01
N LEU A 348 -14.30 24.96 9.52
CA LEU A 348 -14.66 26.00 10.47
C LEU A 348 -15.13 27.23 9.68
N CYS A 349 -16.33 27.71 9.95
CA CYS A 349 -16.91 28.90 9.31
C CYS A 349 -17.37 29.93 10.36
N ARG A 350 -17.51 31.18 9.94
CA ARG A 350 -18.10 32.27 10.72
C ARG A 350 -19.43 32.70 10.10
N ASP A 351 -20.51 32.64 10.85
CA ASP A 351 -21.83 33.14 10.45
C ASP A 351 -21.79 34.67 10.28
N SER A 352 -22.15 35.17 9.10
CA SER A 352 -22.09 36.61 8.80
C SER A 352 -23.29 37.41 9.34
N LEU A 353 -24.38 36.75 9.74
CA LEU A 353 -25.56 37.38 10.33
C LEU A 353 -25.48 37.43 11.85
N GLU A 354 -25.07 36.33 12.48
CA GLU A 354 -25.02 36.19 13.94
C GLU A 354 -23.62 36.40 14.54
N GLY A 355 -22.57 36.39 13.71
CA GLY A 355 -21.18 36.63 14.13
C GLY A 355 -20.51 35.45 14.83
N ARG A 356 -21.14 34.28 14.83
CA ARG A 356 -20.79 33.04 15.54
C ARG A 356 -19.86 32.12 14.74
N TYR A 357 -19.10 31.24 15.39
CA TYR A 357 -18.27 30.23 14.72
C TYR A 357 -18.99 28.89 14.71
N ILE A 358 -19.04 28.26 13.55
CA ILE A 358 -19.64 26.95 13.35
C ILE A 358 -18.60 25.99 12.78
N ALA A 359 -18.57 24.77 13.30
CA ALA A 359 -17.82 23.68 12.70
C ALA A 359 -18.76 22.79 11.89
N LEU A 360 -18.27 22.41 10.72
CA LEU A 360 -18.95 21.56 9.75
C LEU A 360 -18.07 20.31 9.66
N LYS A 361 -18.30 19.24 10.46
CA LYS A 361 -17.33 18.14 10.74
C LYS A 361 -17.73 16.73 10.24
N VAL A 362 -16.81 15.75 10.34
CA VAL A 362 -16.72 14.26 10.15
C VAL A 362 -15.63 13.74 11.17
N MET A 363 -15.77 12.64 11.98
CA MET A 363 -15.23 12.49 13.39
C MET A 363 -14.77 11.10 14.02
N ASP A 364 -13.94 11.04 15.15
CA ASP A 364 -14.10 10.30 16.51
C ASP A 364 -13.01 10.47 17.71
N PRO A 365 -13.20 10.29 19.11
CA PRO A 365 -12.92 9.06 20.00
C PRO A 365 -13.58 8.80 21.47
N ALA A 366 -13.46 7.54 22.01
CA ALA A 366 -13.51 6.83 23.38
C ALA A 366 -14.73 6.66 24.41
N ALA A 367 -14.84 7.34 25.57
CA ALA A 367 -15.97 7.11 26.53
C ALA A 367 -17.28 7.75 26.03
N VAL A 368 -17.05 8.82 25.31
CA VAL A 368 -17.94 9.48 24.41
C VAL A 368 -18.50 8.49 23.35
N LEU A 369 -17.80 7.40 22.99
CA LEU A 369 -18.25 6.42 21.99
C LEU A 369 -19.53 5.72 22.38
N ARG A 370 -19.68 5.28 23.63
CA ARG A 370 -20.94 4.64 24.04
C ARG A 370 -22.10 5.63 24.00
N LYS A 371 -21.84 6.89 24.35
CA LYS A 371 -22.84 7.96 24.28
C LYS A 371 -23.14 8.37 22.84
N PHE A 372 -22.16 8.29 21.93
CA PHE A 372 -22.33 8.48 20.50
C PHE A 372 -23.10 7.33 19.89
N ALA A 373 -22.67 6.09 20.13
CA ALA A 373 -23.39 4.88 19.77
C ALA A 373 -24.86 4.92 20.21
N TYR A 374 -25.12 5.40 21.43
CA TYR A 374 -26.49 5.57 21.93
C TYR A 374 -27.26 6.60 21.11
N GLN A 375 -26.74 7.82 20.96
CA GLN A 375 -27.41 8.87 20.19
C GLN A 375 -27.57 8.50 18.71
N THR A 376 -26.57 7.89 18.08
CA THR A 376 -26.62 7.35 16.72
C THR A 376 -27.77 6.34 16.58
N THR A 377 -27.92 5.44 17.55
CA THR A 377 -29.06 4.52 17.58
C THR A 377 -30.40 5.27 17.76
N GLN A 378 -30.44 6.34 18.56
CA GLN A 378 -31.65 7.16 18.74
C GLN A 378 -32.08 7.84 17.44
N GLU A 379 -31.12 8.36 16.66
CA GLU A 379 -31.39 8.95 15.36
C GLU A 379 -31.91 7.91 14.37
N LEU A 380 -31.34 6.70 14.34
CA LEU A 380 -31.86 5.64 13.48
C LEU A 380 -33.27 5.18 13.89
N ASP A 381 -33.54 5.04 15.20
CA ASP A 381 -34.87 4.75 15.72
C ASP A 381 -35.88 5.83 15.31
N PHE A 382 -35.48 7.10 15.38
CA PHE A 382 -36.30 8.21 14.91
C PHE A 382 -36.61 8.10 13.40
N LEU A 383 -35.63 7.82 12.55
CA LEU A 383 -35.84 7.64 11.11
C LEU A 383 -36.78 6.47 10.82
N HIS A 384 -36.55 5.32 11.46
CA HIS A 384 -37.35 4.11 11.26
C HIS A 384 -38.80 4.28 11.73
N LYS A 385 -39.02 5.00 12.85
CA LYS A 385 -40.38 5.39 13.30
C LYS A 385 -41.10 6.29 12.29
N ASN A 386 -40.35 7.07 11.52
CA ASN A 386 -40.87 7.89 10.43
C ASN A 386 -40.89 7.15 9.07
N GLN A 387 -40.61 5.84 9.06
CA GLN A 387 -40.61 4.97 7.87
C GLN A 387 -39.58 5.40 6.81
N ILE A 388 -38.45 5.93 7.29
CA ILE A 388 -37.30 6.36 6.48
C ILE A 388 -36.14 5.42 6.79
N CYS A 389 -35.56 4.85 5.73
CA CYS A 389 -34.28 4.16 5.76
C CYS A 389 -33.20 5.19 5.44
N HIS A 390 -32.11 5.19 6.20
CA HIS A 390 -30.98 6.07 5.91
C HIS A 390 -30.26 5.62 4.63
N GLY A 391 -30.10 4.31 4.43
CA GLY A 391 -29.52 3.73 3.22
C GLY A 391 -27.99 3.73 3.15
N ASP A 392 -27.33 4.48 4.04
CA ASP A 392 -25.87 4.57 4.17
C ASP A 392 -25.47 4.86 5.63
N PHE A 393 -25.94 4.04 6.58
CA PHE A 393 -25.81 4.34 8.00
C PHE A 393 -24.45 3.91 8.56
N ARG A 394 -23.49 4.85 8.64
CA ARG A 394 -22.08 4.59 8.99
C ARG A 394 -21.45 5.71 9.85
N PRO A 395 -20.33 5.46 10.56
CA PRO A 395 -19.68 6.47 11.40
C PRO A 395 -19.30 7.76 10.64
N SER A 396 -18.95 7.68 9.36
CA SER A 396 -18.66 8.85 8.53
C SER A 396 -19.83 9.82 8.40
N ASN A 397 -21.06 9.34 8.62
CA ASN A 397 -22.31 10.11 8.54
C ASN A 397 -22.80 10.54 9.95
N VAL A 398 -21.93 10.45 10.97
CA VAL A 398 -22.17 10.88 12.34
C VAL A 398 -21.18 11.97 12.75
N LEU A 399 -21.69 13.15 13.11
CA LEU A 399 -20.89 14.31 13.50
C LEU A 399 -21.00 14.59 14.98
N VAL A 400 -19.97 15.19 15.58
CA VAL A 400 -19.98 15.68 16.97
C VAL A 400 -20.13 17.18 16.97
N LYS A 401 -21.03 17.69 17.80
CA LYS A 401 -21.21 19.13 17.96
C LYS A 401 -20.07 19.72 18.79
N LEU A 402 -19.67 20.95 18.45
CA LEU A 402 -18.74 21.73 19.26
C LEU A 402 -19.50 22.71 20.15
N ALA A 403 -18.95 23.06 21.30
CA ALA A 403 -19.51 24.03 22.23
C ALA A 403 -18.65 25.29 22.28
N ASP A 404 -19.32 26.42 22.50
CA ASP A 404 -18.73 27.66 23.04
C ASP A 404 -17.51 28.19 22.28
N LEU A 405 -17.46 28.03 20.95
CA LEU A 405 -16.43 28.63 20.11
C LEU A 405 -16.71 30.11 19.79
N ASP A 406 -17.95 30.54 19.99
CA ASP A 406 -18.46 31.85 19.53
C ASP A 406 -17.81 33.05 20.20
N HIS A 407 -17.23 32.88 21.39
CA HIS A 407 -16.59 33.96 22.13
C HIS A 407 -15.13 34.18 21.74
N LEU A 408 -14.50 33.22 21.07
CA LEU A 408 -13.10 33.32 20.65
C LEU A 408 -12.97 34.28 19.47
N SER A 409 -11.97 35.15 19.50
CA SER A 409 -11.58 35.87 18.29
C SER A 409 -10.90 34.93 17.28
N GLU A 410 -10.85 35.35 16.02
CA GLU A 410 -10.24 34.56 14.93
C GLU A 410 -8.78 34.18 15.25
N GLU A 411 -8.00 35.12 15.81
CA GLU A 411 -6.62 34.88 16.21
C GLU A 411 -6.48 33.94 17.41
N GLU A 412 -7.40 34.00 18.38
CA GLU A 412 -7.41 33.08 19.52
C GLU A 412 -7.71 31.65 19.06
N LEU A 413 -8.68 31.48 18.16
CA LEU A 413 -9.03 30.18 17.61
C LEU A 413 -7.90 29.58 16.75
N LEU A 414 -7.24 30.38 15.92
CA LEU A 414 -6.04 29.97 15.16
C LEU A 414 -4.84 29.67 16.07
N SER A 415 -4.75 30.28 17.26
CA SER A 415 -3.71 29.93 18.22
C SER A 415 -3.91 28.56 18.86
N LEU A 416 -5.16 28.10 18.96
CA LEU A 416 -5.53 26.78 19.49
C LEU A 416 -5.43 25.67 18.43
N LEU A 417 -5.86 25.96 17.20
CA LEU A 417 -5.93 24.98 16.12
C LEU A 417 -4.69 24.94 15.21
N GLY A 418 -3.81 25.92 15.35
CA GLY A 418 -2.78 26.22 14.35
C GLY A 418 -3.32 27.15 13.25
N ARG A 419 -2.41 27.75 12.50
CA ARG A 419 -2.78 28.54 11.31
C ARG A 419 -3.02 27.58 10.14
N PRO A 420 -3.95 27.90 9.22
CA PRO A 420 -4.15 27.11 8.01
C PRO A 420 -2.87 27.02 7.21
N GLU A 421 -2.44 25.78 6.98
CA GLU A 421 -1.33 25.49 6.08
C GLU A 421 -1.93 25.13 4.71
N GLU A 422 -1.73 26.02 3.75
CA GLU A 422 -2.17 25.83 2.38
C GLU A 422 -1.11 25.08 1.56
N VAL A 423 -1.54 24.06 0.84
CA VAL A 423 -0.71 23.38 -0.17
C VAL A 423 -1.29 23.66 -1.54
N GLN A 424 -0.52 24.37 -2.37
CA GLN A 424 -0.98 24.81 -3.68
C GLN A 424 -1.21 23.63 -4.61
N VAL A 425 -2.32 23.66 -5.34
CA VAL A 425 -2.66 22.70 -6.39
C VAL A 425 -2.20 23.30 -7.72
N GLN A 426 -1.54 22.51 -8.55
CA GLN A 426 -1.00 22.97 -9.83
C GLN A 426 -1.21 21.90 -10.90
N THR A 427 -1.35 22.31 -12.17
CA THR A 427 -1.38 21.35 -13.28
C THR A 427 0.02 20.83 -13.58
N GLU A 428 0.13 19.58 -14.05
CA GLU A 428 1.37 18.98 -14.54
C GLU A 428 2.02 19.81 -15.65
N SER A 429 1.19 20.40 -16.51
CA SER A 429 1.60 21.25 -17.62
C SER A 429 2.01 22.67 -17.20
N GLY A 430 1.66 23.12 -15.99
CA GLY A 430 1.84 24.51 -15.55
C GLY A 430 0.82 25.50 -16.15
N GLU A 431 -0.19 24.99 -16.86
CA GLU A 431 -1.33 25.76 -17.37
C GLU A 431 -2.37 26.06 -16.26
N ASP A 432 -3.35 26.90 -16.57
CA ASP A 432 -4.43 27.23 -15.64
C ASP A 432 -5.18 25.96 -15.20
N LEU A 433 -5.52 25.90 -13.90
CA LEU A 433 -6.26 24.78 -13.33
C LEU A 433 -7.61 24.57 -14.04
N PRO A 434 -8.04 23.32 -14.28
CA PRO A 434 -9.41 23.03 -14.67
C PRO A 434 -10.39 23.72 -13.72
N SER A 435 -11.51 24.21 -14.24
CA SER A 435 -12.51 24.92 -13.41
C SER A 435 -13.08 24.09 -12.26
N SER A 436 -12.94 22.77 -12.33
CA SER A 436 -13.32 21.79 -11.31
C SER A 436 -12.28 21.59 -10.21
N SER A 437 -11.03 22.04 -10.40
CA SER A 437 -9.94 21.82 -9.44
C SER A 437 -9.76 23.02 -8.48
N PRO A 438 -9.59 22.79 -7.17
CA PRO A 438 -9.30 23.87 -6.22
C PRO A 438 -7.90 24.45 -6.46
N LYS A 439 -7.67 25.70 -6.08
CA LYS A 439 -6.34 26.37 -6.23
C LYS A 439 -5.30 25.86 -5.24
N TYR A 440 -5.76 25.39 -4.09
CA TYR A 440 -4.96 24.87 -3.01
C TYR A 440 -5.82 23.92 -2.17
N LEU A 441 -5.19 22.98 -1.48
CA LEU A 441 -5.78 22.24 -0.38
C LEU A 441 -5.28 22.82 0.95
N VAL A 442 -6.00 22.57 2.04
CA VAL A 442 -5.66 23.09 3.37
C VAL A 442 -5.45 21.91 4.30
N GLN A 443 -4.39 21.92 5.09
CA GLN A 443 -4.16 20.89 6.09
C GLN A 443 -5.29 20.90 7.12
N PRO A 444 -5.86 19.75 7.47
CA PRO A 444 -6.70 19.60 8.65
C PRO A 444 -6.00 20.16 9.88
N ALA A 445 -6.69 21.04 10.61
CA ALA A 445 -6.28 21.43 11.94
C ALA A 445 -6.24 20.21 12.87
N ASP A 446 -5.23 20.16 13.72
CA ASP A 446 -5.08 19.12 14.73
C ASP A 446 -6.11 19.35 15.85
N MET A 447 -7.24 18.64 15.76
CA MET A 447 -8.33 18.75 16.73
C MET A 447 -7.96 18.31 18.14
N SER A 448 -6.83 17.62 18.33
CA SER A 448 -6.32 17.31 19.68
C SER A 448 -5.83 18.57 20.42
N GLN A 449 -5.61 19.68 19.71
CA GLN A 449 -5.13 20.94 20.26
C GLN A 449 -6.25 21.92 20.65
N LEU A 450 -7.48 21.68 20.19
CA LEU A 450 -8.62 22.57 20.44
C LEU A 450 -8.93 22.68 21.95
N GLY A 451 -8.58 21.69 22.76
CA GLY A 451 -8.90 21.62 24.18
C GLY A 451 -10.24 20.91 24.44
N ASN A 452 -10.33 20.14 25.53
CA ASN A 452 -11.51 19.32 25.85
C ASN A 452 -12.76 20.17 26.18
N GLU A 453 -12.59 21.45 26.49
CA GLU A 453 -13.65 22.39 26.86
C GLU A 453 -14.59 22.77 25.69
N PHE A 454 -14.17 22.58 24.44
CA PHE A 454 -14.97 22.90 23.25
C PHE A 454 -15.58 21.67 22.56
N LEU A 455 -15.21 20.46 23.00
CA LEU A 455 -15.80 19.21 22.51
C LEU A 455 -17.07 18.92 23.31
N THR A 456 -18.19 18.70 22.62
CA THR A 456 -19.41 18.22 23.28
C THR A 456 -19.55 16.72 23.15
N GLU A 457 -20.50 16.21 23.93
CA GLU A 457 -20.92 14.83 23.86
C GLU A 457 -22.20 14.66 23.02
N GLU A 458 -22.58 15.64 22.19
CA GLU A 458 -23.76 15.58 21.32
C GLU A 458 -23.39 15.24 19.88
N ILE A 459 -24.21 14.41 19.21
CA ILE A 459 -24.01 14.07 17.79
C ILE A 459 -25.12 14.61 16.88
N CYS A 460 -24.86 14.58 15.58
CA CYS A 460 -25.84 14.73 14.52
C CYS A 460 -25.62 13.63 13.46
N VAL A 461 -26.68 13.01 12.98
CA VAL A 461 -26.63 12.19 11.75
C VAL A 461 -26.81 13.10 10.54
N ILE A 462 -25.98 12.91 9.52
CA ILE A 462 -25.96 13.69 8.28
C ILE A 462 -26.02 12.77 7.06
N ASP A 463 -25.99 13.39 5.87
CA ASP A 463 -25.94 12.71 4.58
C ASP A 463 -27.10 11.75 4.29
N PHE A 464 -28.25 12.34 3.96
CA PHE A 464 -29.46 11.63 3.58
C PHE A 464 -29.55 11.37 2.06
N GLY A 465 -28.42 11.41 1.33
CA GLY A 465 -28.39 11.25 -0.12
C GLY A 465 -28.96 9.92 -0.61
N GLU A 466 -28.66 8.85 0.13
CA GLU A 466 -29.09 7.47 -0.16
C GLU A 466 -30.40 7.09 0.58
N SER A 467 -31.05 8.05 1.24
CA SER A 467 -32.22 7.76 2.08
C SER A 467 -33.49 7.50 1.27
N PHE A 468 -34.27 6.51 1.69
CA PHE A 468 -35.49 6.10 1.00
C PHE A 468 -36.63 5.75 1.97
N LYS A 469 -37.86 5.75 1.48
CA LYS A 469 -39.02 5.32 2.28
C LYS A 469 -39.10 3.80 2.30
N PHE A 470 -39.50 3.21 3.42
CA PHE A 470 -39.68 1.76 3.53
C PHE A 470 -40.62 1.18 2.45
N SER A 471 -41.61 1.96 2.03
CA SER A 471 -42.57 1.57 0.99
C SER A 471 -42.04 1.66 -0.43
N SER A 472 -40.82 2.15 -0.63
CA SER A 472 -40.22 2.42 -1.94
C SER A 472 -38.70 2.19 -1.88
N PRO A 473 -38.25 0.95 -1.62
CA PRO A 473 -36.84 0.63 -1.62
C PRO A 473 -36.22 0.86 -3.02
N PRO A 474 -34.94 1.24 -3.08
CA PRO A 474 -34.22 1.43 -4.34
C PRO A 474 -33.86 0.08 -4.97
N GLU A 475 -33.38 0.14 -6.22
CA GLU A 475 -32.85 -1.04 -6.93
C GLU A 475 -31.41 -1.36 -6.53
N ASP A 476 -30.70 -0.41 -5.93
CA ASP A 476 -29.31 -0.52 -5.47
C ASP A 476 -29.09 0.39 -4.23
N LEU A 477 -28.05 0.12 -3.43
CA LEU A 477 -27.68 0.93 -2.26
C LEU A 477 -26.27 1.49 -2.40
N GLY A 478 -26.10 2.79 -2.13
CA GLY A 478 -24.79 3.43 -2.04
C GLY A 478 -23.96 3.09 -0.80
N ILE A 479 -24.39 2.14 0.04
CA ILE A 479 -23.62 1.71 1.21
C ILE A 479 -22.39 0.89 0.78
N PRO A 480 -21.18 1.20 1.27
CA PRO A 480 -19.98 0.46 0.91
C PRO A 480 -20.03 -1.01 1.30
N GLU A 481 -19.30 -1.81 0.53
CA GLU A 481 -19.38 -3.27 0.55
C GLU A 481 -19.14 -3.85 1.94
N ASN A 482 -18.20 -3.31 2.70
CA ASN A 482 -17.88 -3.74 4.07
C ASN A 482 -18.97 -3.45 5.11
N TYR A 483 -20.07 -2.79 4.72
CA TYR A 483 -21.27 -2.57 5.53
C TYR A 483 -22.52 -3.27 4.97
N LEU A 484 -22.40 -3.98 3.84
CA LEU A 484 -23.51 -4.69 3.24
C LEU A 484 -23.90 -5.94 4.05
N PRO A 485 -25.20 -6.19 4.24
CA PRO A 485 -25.66 -7.42 4.84
C PRO A 485 -25.58 -8.61 3.85
N PRO A 486 -25.48 -9.84 4.36
CA PRO A 486 -25.29 -11.04 3.53
C PRO A 486 -26.45 -11.30 2.56
N GLU A 487 -27.68 -10.91 2.88
CA GLU A 487 -28.80 -11.04 1.93
C GLU A 487 -28.64 -10.15 0.68
N ILE A 488 -27.99 -9.00 0.79
CA ILE A 488 -27.68 -8.16 -0.38
C ILE A 488 -26.51 -8.75 -1.15
N LEU A 489 -25.44 -9.17 -0.45
CA LEU A 489 -24.31 -9.85 -1.07
C LEU A 489 -24.77 -11.12 -1.81
N LEU A 490 -25.71 -11.88 -1.26
CA LEU A 490 -26.24 -13.10 -1.89
C LEU A 490 -27.42 -12.83 -2.85
N GLU A 491 -27.67 -11.57 -3.20
CA GLU A 491 -28.67 -11.14 -4.19
C GLU A 491 -30.08 -11.71 -3.90
N HIS A 492 -30.48 -11.66 -2.63
CA HIS A 492 -31.81 -12.12 -2.25
C HIS A 492 -32.91 -11.17 -2.76
N PRO A 493 -34.07 -11.71 -3.19
CA PRO A 493 -35.23 -10.89 -3.48
C PRO A 493 -35.66 -10.11 -2.23
N ASP A 494 -36.05 -8.85 -2.41
CA ASP A 494 -36.49 -7.95 -1.34
C ASP A 494 -35.41 -7.69 -0.26
N ALA A 495 -34.12 -7.84 -0.60
CA ALA A 495 -33.01 -7.58 0.32
C ALA A 495 -32.86 -6.08 0.69
N PHE A 496 -33.41 -5.19 -0.12
CA PHE A 496 -33.37 -3.75 0.09
C PHE A 496 -34.53 -3.30 0.99
N GLY A 497 -34.22 -2.80 2.18
CA GLY A 497 -35.22 -2.37 3.15
C GLY A 497 -34.59 -2.01 4.50
N PRO A 498 -35.39 -1.63 5.51
CA PRO A 498 -34.89 -1.14 6.80
C PRO A 498 -33.91 -2.06 7.53
N ALA A 499 -33.91 -3.34 7.21
CA ALA A 499 -32.98 -4.28 7.81
C ALA A 499 -31.53 -4.07 7.38
N CYS A 500 -31.26 -3.42 6.24
CA CYS A 500 -29.90 -3.05 5.85
C CYS A 500 -29.32 -2.01 6.80
N ASP A 501 -30.10 -0.98 7.18
CA ASP A 501 -29.71 -0.01 8.20
C ASP A 501 -29.41 -0.67 9.55
N LEU A 502 -30.13 -1.74 9.92
CA LEU A 502 -29.90 -2.44 11.19
C LEU A 502 -28.59 -3.25 11.17
N TRP A 503 -28.23 -3.84 10.03
CA TRP A 503 -26.93 -4.47 9.85
C TRP A 503 -25.82 -3.42 9.88
N ALA A 504 -25.99 -2.33 9.12
CA ALA A 504 -25.06 -1.21 9.07
C ALA A 504 -24.90 -0.54 10.44
N LEU A 505 -25.97 -0.46 11.25
CA LEU A 505 -25.93 -0.05 12.64
C LEU A 505 -25.02 -0.99 13.45
N GLY A 506 -25.10 -2.31 13.29
CA GLY A 506 -24.18 -3.25 13.94
C GLY A 506 -22.71 -2.95 13.62
N CYS A 507 -22.39 -2.77 12.34
CA CYS A 507 -21.05 -2.38 11.91
C CYS A 507 -20.64 -1.01 12.48
N THR A 508 -21.56 -0.04 12.49
CA THR A 508 -21.36 1.32 13.00
C THR A 508 -21.08 1.31 14.50
N LEU A 509 -21.83 0.53 15.28
CA LEU A 509 -21.63 0.42 16.73
C LEU A 509 -20.29 -0.23 17.05
N PHE A 510 -19.89 -1.24 16.27
CA PHE A 510 -18.56 -1.85 16.39
C PHE A 510 -17.48 -0.81 16.05
N GLU A 511 -17.57 -0.12 14.91
CA GLU A 511 -16.53 0.83 14.48
C GLU A 511 -16.44 2.03 15.41
N ILE A 512 -17.57 2.59 15.84
CA ILE A 512 -17.61 3.60 16.89
C ILE A 512 -16.88 3.04 18.11
N ARG A 513 -17.15 1.81 18.58
CA ARG A 513 -16.54 1.34 19.83
C ARG A 513 -15.07 0.92 19.71
N GLU A 514 -14.69 0.25 18.64
CA GLU A 514 -13.39 -0.38 18.42
C GLU A 514 -12.45 0.48 17.56
N GLN A 515 -12.93 1.65 17.11
CA GLN A 515 -12.18 2.63 16.29
C GLN A 515 -11.63 2.05 14.98
N LEU A 516 -12.15 0.89 14.57
CA LEU A 516 -11.76 0.14 13.39
C LEU A 516 -13.01 -0.51 12.78
N PRO A 517 -13.14 -0.55 11.44
CA PRO A 517 -14.23 -1.26 10.80
C PRO A 517 -14.23 -2.75 11.18
N LEU A 518 -15.41 -3.32 11.41
CA LEU A 518 -15.57 -4.75 11.70
C LEU A 518 -14.99 -5.64 10.58
N PHE A 519 -15.20 -5.20 9.33
CA PHE A 519 -14.67 -5.83 8.13
C PHE A 519 -13.64 -4.88 7.50
N TYR A 520 -12.37 -5.05 7.88
CA TYR A 520 -11.26 -4.17 7.49
C TYR A 520 -10.38 -4.79 6.42
N MET A 521 -10.01 -4.01 5.38
CA MET A 521 -9.12 -4.43 4.27
C MET A 521 -9.62 -5.64 3.45
N ILE A 522 -10.93 -5.83 3.38
CA ILE A 522 -11.57 -6.85 2.55
C ILE A 522 -12.04 -6.18 1.26
N TYR A 523 -11.55 -6.67 0.12
CA TYR A 523 -11.83 -6.11 -1.20
C TYR A 523 -12.56 -7.10 -2.12
N ASP A 524 -12.90 -8.26 -1.58
CA ASP A 524 -13.56 -9.34 -2.30
C ASP A 524 -14.83 -9.78 -1.55
N LYS A 525 -15.92 -9.90 -2.30
CA LYS A 525 -17.25 -10.26 -1.82
C LYS A 525 -17.28 -11.62 -1.11
N ASP A 526 -16.57 -12.61 -1.63
CA ASP A 526 -16.56 -13.97 -1.07
C ASP A 526 -15.71 -14.00 0.20
N GLU A 527 -14.60 -13.24 0.25
CA GLU A 527 -13.84 -13.04 1.47
C GLU A 527 -14.65 -12.31 2.56
N LEU A 528 -15.48 -11.33 2.19
CA LEU A 528 -16.38 -10.66 3.13
C LEU A 528 -17.44 -11.62 3.69
N LEU A 529 -18.10 -12.40 2.82
CA LEU A 529 -19.05 -13.43 3.24
C LEU A 529 -18.38 -14.47 4.15
N ALA A 530 -17.13 -14.81 3.88
CA ALA A 530 -16.36 -15.73 4.69
C ALA A 530 -16.09 -15.20 6.11
N GLU A 531 -15.67 -13.94 6.24
CA GLU A 531 -15.48 -13.30 7.54
C GLU A 531 -16.81 -13.11 8.30
N ILE A 532 -17.92 -12.82 7.59
CA ILE A 532 -19.27 -12.79 8.19
C ILE A 532 -19.62 -14.15 8.82
N VAL A 533 -19.36 -15.25 8.13
CA VAL A 533 -19.60 -16.61 8.65
C VAL A 533 -18.69 -16.95 9.81
N ARG A 534 -17.42 -16.50 9.73
CA ARG A 534 -16.42 -16.69 10.79
C ARG A 534 -16.85 -16.02 12.10
N PHE A 535 -17.41 -14.80 12.04
CA PHE A 535 -17.90 -14.10 13.22
C PHE A 535 -19.28 -14.55 13.70
N PHE A 536 -20.21 -14.85 12.78
CA PHE A 536 -21.64 -14.98 13.09
C PHE A 536 -22.24 -16.37 12.81
N CYS A 537 -21.37 -17.38 12.68
CA CYS A 537 -21.68 -18.79 12.43
C CYS A 537 -22.14 -19.11 10.99
N LYS A 538 -22.38 -20.39 10.72
CA LYS A 538 -22.81 -20.88 9.41
C LYS A 538 -24.12 -20.21 8.96
N LEU A 539 -24.18 -19.79 7.68
CA LEU A 539 -25.42 -19.29 7.06
C LEU A 539 -26.53 -20.36 7.11
N PRO A 540 -27.83 -19.97 7.07
CA PRO A 540 -28.92 -20.92 6.91
C PRO A 540 -28.71 -21.77 5.65
N GLU A 541 -29.10 -23.05 5.69
CA GLU A 541 -28.82 -24.00 4.60
C GLU A 541 -29.29 -23.50 3.21
N SER A 542 -30.41 -22.78 3.15
CA SER A 542 -30.91 -22.18 1.92
C SER A 542 -30.00 -21.12 1.30
N TRP A 543 -29.17 -20.48 2.12
CA TRP A 543 -28.22 -19.43 1.71
C TRP A 543 -26.82 -20.03 1.54
N TRP A 544 -26.44 -20.93 2.46
CA TRP A 544 -25.20 -21.71 2.38
C TRP A 544 -25.08 -22.44 1.04
N ALA A 545 -26.16 -23.07 0.57
CA ALA A 545 -26.16 -23.78 -0.71
C ALA A 545 -26.01 -22.87 -1.95
N LYS A 546 -26.34 -21.57 -1.85
CA LYS A 546 -26.22 -20.60 -2.96
C LYS A 546 -24.82 -20.02 -3.09
N TRP A 547 -24.05 -20.02 -2.00
CA TRP A 547 -22.71 -19.47 -2.01
C TRP A 547 -21.71 -20.52 -2.52
N GLU A 548 -21.36 -20.47 -3.81
CA GLU A 548 -20.50 -21.49 -4.45
C GLU A 548 -19.06 -21.45 -3.94
N ALA A 549 -18.48 -20.25 -3.78
CA ALA A 549 -17.10 -20.06 -3.34
C ALA A 549 -16.83 -20.49 -1.89
N ARG A 550 -17.87 -20.79 -1.09
CA ARG A 550 -17.74 -21.22 0.31
C ARG A 550 -16.75 -22.36 0.52
N GLU A 551 -16.61 -23.27 -0.46
CA GLU A 551 -15.76 -24.46 -0.37
C GLU A 551 -14.27 -24.11 -0.37
N GLU A 552 -13.91 -22.89 -0.75
CA GLU A 552 -12.55 -22.35 -0.63
C GLU A 552 -12.21 -21.94 0.82
N TYR A 553 -13.23 -21.69 1.64
CA TYR A 553 -13.09 -21.12 2.99
C TYR A 553 -13.49 -22.11 4.09
N PHE A 554 -14.49 -22.96 3.85
CA PHE A 554 -15.08 -23.85 4.85
C PHE A 554 -15.21 -25.29 4.36
N ASP A 555 -15.11 -26.24 5.29
CA ASP A 555 -15.50 -27.63 5.04
C ASP A 555 -17.02 -27.81 4.99
N ALA A 556 -17.47 -29.06 4.74
CA ALA A 556 -18.89 -29.38 4.63
C ALA A 556 -19.69 -29.10 5.92
N ASP A 557 -19.03 -29.13 7.07
CA ASP A 557 -19.63 -28.86 8.38
C ASP A 557 -19.60 -27.36 8.73
N GLY A 558 -19.02 -26.52 7.87
CA GLY A 558 -18.89 -25.07 8.05
C GLY A 558 -17.68 -24.67 8.89
N LYS A 559 -16.66 -25.54 9.01
CA LYS A 559 -15.43 -25.25 9.73
C LYS A 559 -14.40 -24.60 8.82
N TRP A 560 -13.76 -23.54 9.31
CA TRP A 560 -12.72 -22.80 8.61
C TRP A 560 -11.54 -23.69 8.16
N LEU A 561 -11.12 -23.54 6.90
CA LEU A 561 -10.08 -24.36 6.27
C LEU A 561 -8.66 -23.80 6.42
N ARG A 562 -8.48 -22.49 6.65
CA ARG A 562 -7.14 -21.87 6.72
C ARG A 562 -6.50 -22.09 8.10
N ASP A 563 -5.22 -22.44 8.11
CA ASP A 563 -4.40 -22.57 9.34
C ASP A 563 -4.05 -21.17 9.90
N GLU A 564 -5.03 -20.51 10.50
CA GLU A 564 -4.88 -19.20 11.15
C GLU A 564 -5.30 -19.26 12.63
N GLU A 565 -4.93 -18.23 13.41
CA GLU A 565 -5.40 -18.07 14.79
C GLU A 565 -6.92 -18.18 14.88
N ASP A 566 -7.40 -18.74 16.00
CA ASP A 566 -8.82 -18.75 16.35
C ASP A 566 -9.28 -17.28 16.42
N TRP A 567 -10.04 -16.86 15.42
CA TRP A 567 -10.46 -15.47 15.20
C TRP A 567 -11.98 -15.48 15.23
N SER A 568 -12.53 -14.90 16.30
CA SER A 568 -13.96 -14.77 16.54
C SER A 568 -14.29 -13.33 16.92
N LEU A 569 -15.57 -13.01 17.05
CA LEU A 569 -16.00 -11.69 17.48
C LEU A 569 -15.46 -11.37 18.88
N GLU A 570 -15.45 -12.37 19.77
CA GLU A 570 -14.89 -12.24 21.12
C GLU A 570 -13.39 -11.95 21.08
N VAL A 571 -12.65 -12.61 20.18
CA VAL A 571 -11.21 -12.34 20.01
C VAL A 571 -10.99 -10.92 19.51
N ALA A 572 -11.77 -10.47 18.52
CA ALA A 572 -11.71 -9.10 18.01
C ALA A 572 -11.97 -8.07 19.14
N LEU A 573 -13.03 -8.26 19.93
CA LEU A 573 -13.37 -7.39 21.05
C LEU A 573 -12.39 -7.46 22.23
N SER A 574 -11.59 -8.52 22.33
CA SER A 574 -10.59 -8.70 23.40
C SER A 574 -9.27 -7.98 23.15
N LYS A 575 -8.99 -7.58 21.90
CA LYS A 575 -7.71 -6.97 21.53
C LYS A 575 -7.68 -5.50 21.94
N PRO A 576 -6.58 -5.03 22.56
CA PRO A 576 -6.40 -3.61 22.85
C PRO A 576 -6.29 -2.80 21.56
N ILE A 577 -6.85 -1.59 21.58
CA ILE A 577 -6.72 -0.61 20.49
C ILE A 577 -5.47 0.22 20.75
N GLU A 578 -4.50 0.14 19.86
CA GLU A 578 -3.24 0.90 19.95
C GLU A 578 -3.36 2.27 19.26
N ILE A 579 -3.22 3.35 20.01
CA ILE A 579 -3.25 4.73 19.53
C ILE A 579 -1.81 5.21 19.31
N PHE A 580 -1.50 5.65 18.09
CA PHE A 580 -0.17 6.16 17.71
C PHE A 580 -0.15 7.69 17.59
N ASP A 581 1.00 8.31 17.86
CA ASP A 581 1.18 9.75 17.59
C ASP A 581 1.27 10.02 16.07
N ALA A 582 0.71 11.15 15.63
CA ALA A 582 0.83 11.60 14.25
C ALA A 582 2.27 12.03 13.90
N GLY A 583 2.63 11.91 12.62
CA GLY A 583 3.97 12.26 12.12
C GLY A 583 5.04 11.21 12.48
N GLU A 584 6.31 11.58 12.53
CA GLU A 584 7.41 10.60 12.69
C GLU A 584 7.44 9.85 14.04
N LYS A 585 6.62 10.27 15.01
CA LYS A 585 6.58 9.72 16.36
C LYS A 585 5.87 8.37 16.48
N TYR A 586 5.09 7.92 15.49
CA TYR A 586 4.51 6.55 15.52
C TYR A 586 5.57 5.46 15.65
N LYS A 587 6.81 5.73 15.20
CA LYS A 587 7.96 4.82 15.28
C LYS A 587 8.42 4.56 16.72
N GLU A 588 7.98 5.37 17.68
CA GLU A 588 8.30 5.22 19.10
C GLU A 588 7.38 4.22 19.82
N GLY A 589 6.36 3.70 19.12
CA GLY A 589 5.36 2.76 19.66
C GLY A 589 4.01 3.44 19.96
N PRO A 590 3.00 2.68 20.42
CA PRO A 590 1.70 3.23 20.73
C PRO A 590 1.77 4.17 21.94
N LYS A 591 1.23 5.37 21.78
CA LYS A 591 1.09 6.40 22.81
C LYS A 591 0.16 5.95 23.94
N GLN A 592 -0.91 5.26 23.57
CA GLN A 592 -1.93 4.78 24.48
C GLN A 592 -2.53 3.48 23.95
N SER A 593 -2.90 2.59 24.86
CA SER A 593 -3.72 1.42 24.56
C SER A 593 -5.09 1.63 25.19
N LEU A 594 -6.17 1.43 24.42
CA LEU A 594 -7.53 1.39 24.93
C LEU A 594 -7.96 -0.07 25.08
N GLU A 595 -8.27 -0.47 26.31
CA GLU A 595 -8.79 -1.80 26.61
C GLU A 595 -10.30 -1.73 26.85
N THR A 596 -11.07 -2.53 26.11
CA THR A 596 -12.50 -2.72 26.37
C THR A 596 -12.67 -3.64 27.58
N PRO A 597 -13.37 -3.24 28.67
CA PRO A 597 -13.59 -4.12 29.81
C PRO A 597 -14.33 -5.41 29.44
N GLU A 598 -13.94 -6.54 30.02
CA GLU A 598 -14.51 -7.87 29.68
C GLU A 598 -16.05 -7.93 29.80
N ALA A 599 -16.64 -7.21 30.77
CA ALA A 599 -18.09 -7.12 30.91
C ALA A 599 -18.75 -6.36 29.74
N GLU A 600 -18.08 -5.33 29.21
CA GLU A 600 -18.52 -4.59 28.04
C GLU A 600 -18.37 -5.43 26.77
N GLN A 601 -17.25 -6.13 26.59
CA GLN A 601 -17.02 -7.04 25.46
C GLN A 601 -18.16 -8.06 25.32
N LYS A 602 -18.56 -8.69 26.43
CA LYS A 602 -19.65 -9.70 26.45
C LYS A 602 -21.00 -9.10 26.04
N LEU A 603 -21.31 -7.91 26.53
CA LEU A 603 -22.58 -7.24 26.23
C LEU A 603 -22.61 -6.65 24.83
N LEU A 604 -21.48 -6.19 24.30
CA LEU A 604 -21.35 -5.76 22.91
C LEU A 604 -21.47 -6.96 21.97
N ALA A 605 -20.80 -8.08 22.26
CA ALA A 605 -20.94 -9.31 21.49
C ALA A 605 -22.41 -9.78 21.44
N ASP A 606 -23.11 -9.84 22.58
CA ASP A 606 -24.53 -10.20 22.63
C ASP A 606 -25.41 -9.25 21.80
N LEU A 607 -25.14 -7.93 21.85
CA LEU A 607 -25.86 -6.96 21.02
C LEU A 607 -25.62 -7.22 19.52
N LEU A 608 -24.35 -7.37 19.11
CA LEU A 608 -23.97 -7.61 17.73
C LEU A 608 -24.54 -8.93 17.21
N TYR A 609 -24.51 -10.01 18.00
CA TYR A 609 -25.14 -11.29 17.62
C TYR A 609 -26.64 -11.19 17.35
N ARG A 610 -27.34 -10.23 17.97
CA ARG A 610 -28.77 -10.01 17.74
C ARG A 610 -29.04 -9.05 16.58
N LEU A 611 -28.10 -8.14 16.27
CA LEU A 611 -28.16 -7.27 15.09
C LEU A 611 -27.77 -8.01 13.81
N PHE A 612 -26.79 -8.90 13.87
CA PHE A 612 -26.26 -9.67 12.74
C PHE A 612 -27.02 -10.99 12.51
N LYS A 613 -28.29 -11.07 12.90
CA LYS A 613 -29.14 -12.20 12.50
C LYS A 613 -29.28 -12.22 10.98
N TYR A 614 -29.05 -13.42 10.41
CA TYR A 614 -29.14 -13.61 8.97
C TYR A 614 -30.56 -13.38 8.46
N ASP A 615 -31.59 -13.90 9.14
CA ASP A 615 -32.97 -13.52 8.80
C ASP A 615 -33.20 -12.03 9.15
N PRO A 616 -33.44 -11.16 8.16
CA PRO A 616 -33.57 -9.72 8.40
C PRO A 616 -34.73 -9.38 9.35
N ARG A 617 -35.73 -10.27 9.48
CA ARG A 617 -36.90 -10.10 10.35
C ARG A 617 -36.62 -10.44 11.81
N GLU A 618 -35.51 -11.14 12.10
CA GLU A 618 -35.09 -11.52 13.44
C GLU A 618 -34.10 -10.51 14.05
N ARG A 619 -33.65 -9.52 13.27
CA ARG A 619 -32.77 -8.46 13.76
C ARG A 619 -33.52 -7.58 14.76
N LEU A 620 -32.82 -7.12 15.79
CA LEU A 620 -33.37 -6.12 16.70
C LEU A 620 -33.74 -4.86 15.92
N SER A 621 -34.92 -4.31 16.21
CA SER A 621 -35.24 -2.94 15.82
C SER A 621 -34.33 -1.95 16.57
N ALA A 622 -34.12 -0.75 16.00
CA ALA A 622 -33.35 0.30 16.66
C ALA A 622 -33.88 0.64 18.07
N GLU A 623 -35.21 0.61 18.27
CA GLU A 623 -35.83 0.76 19.60
C GLU A 623 -35.40 -0.33 20.59
N GLU A 624 -35.28 -1.57 20.16
CA GLU A 624 -34.83 -2.68 21.00
C GLU A 624 -33.32 -2.60 21.29
N VAL A 625 -32.54 -2.14 20.32
CA VAL A 625 -31.10 -1.86 20.48
C VAL A 625 -30.88 -0.83 21.57
N LEU A 626 -31.63 0.28 21.58
CA LEU A 626 -31.57 1.30 22.64
C LEU A 626 -31.86 0.76 24.05
N ARG A 627 -32.64 -0.33 24.15
CA ARG A 627 -32.99 -0.96 25.43
C ARG A 627 -31.99 -2.02 25.86
N HIS A 628 -30.98 -2.31 25.05
CA HIS A 628 -29.97 -3.31 25.34
C HIS A 628 -29.13 -2.95 26.57
N GLU A 629 -28.67 -3.96 27.31
CA GLU A 629 -27.89 -3.75 28.55
C GLU A 629 -26.53 -3.10 28.29
N TRP A 630 -25.98 -3.24 27.08
CA TRP A 630 -24.72 -2.60 26.68
C TRP A 630 -24.76 -1.06 26.84
N PHE A 631 -25.90 -0.42 26.56
CA PHE A 631 -26.07 1.03 26.76
C PHE A 631 -26.29 1.45 28.22
N ARG A 632 -26.45 0.50 29.14
CA ARG A 632 -26.66 0.76 30.57
C ARG A 632 -25.39 0.58 31.41
N LEU A 633 -24.25 0.30 30.77
CA LEU A 633 -22.94 0.06 31.39
C LEU A 633 -22.20 1.30 31.87
#